data_AF-A0A7W3QL82-F1
#
_entry.id   AF-A0A7W3QL82-F1
#
_cell.length_a   1.000
_cell.length_b   1.000
_cell.length_c   1.000
_cell.angle_alpha   90.00
_cell.angle_beta   90.00
_cell.angle_gamma   90.00
#
_symmetry.space_group_name_H-M   'P 1'
#
loop_
_entity.id
_entity.type
_entity.pdbx_description
1 polymer ?
#
loop_
_entity_poly.entity_id
_entity_poly.type
_entity_poly.pdbx_seq_one_letter_code
_entity_poly.pdbx_strand_id
1 'polypeptide(L)'
;MAQDGKENPDHVVELLWRAPEARPRPGLSLDRIVRAGVELADAEGLAGLSMRKVAERLGFTTMSLYRHVPGREQLVDLMCDAVAGETAITGDAGGDGWRARLEACVRSGWELRRRHPWLTEARGGRRVPGPHTLAVYERMLGAVADTGLPPAEVIAVVGLVGRFVDSEALLLLESARAERRSGVSDEDWWGGRDALFERLHDYPTLTRLWEEGGFDRPEDPFEFGLARLLDGIELLIQQRYETRDENAGCVVCGTPVGRSASGRPRTYCSSSCRQRAYRRRRTS
;
A
#
# COMPACT_ATOMS: atom_id res chain seq x y z
N MET A 1 -21.54 -3.62 -36.96
CA MET A 1 -22.19 -3.92 -35.66
C MET A 1 -21.12 -4.50 -34.76
N ALA A 2 -20.59 -3.67 -33.86
CA ALA A 2 -19.52 -4.02 -32.94
C ALA A 2 -20.06 -5.00 -31.89
N GLN A 3 -19.48 -6.19 -31.82
CA GLN A 3 -19.67 -7.06 -30.65
C GLN A 3 -18.76 -6.56 -29.55
N ASP A 4 -19.42 -5.95 -28.57
CA ASP A 4 -18.93 -5.60 -27.25
C ASP A 4 -18.27 -6.83 -26.60
N GLY A 5 -16.94 -6.87 -26.66
CA GLY A 5 -16.14 -7.94 -26.09
C GLY A 5 -16.15 -7.80 -24.58
N LYS A 6 -17.07 -8.50 -23.91
CA LYS A 6 -17.02 -8.68 -22.46
C LYS A 6 -15.66 -9.26 -22.10
N GLU A 7 -14.82 -8.40 -21.52
CA GLU A 7 -13.55 -8.72 -20.90
C GLU A 7 -13.75 -9.91 -19.98
N ASN A 8 -13.07 -11.03 -20.24
CA ASN A 8 -13.08 -12.18 -19.35
C ASN A 8 -12.06 -11.93 -18.23
N PRO A 9 -12.48 -11.63 -16.98
CA PRO A 9 -11.56 -11.37 -15.88
C PRO A 9 -10.65 -12.57 -15.60
N ASP A 10 -11.13 -13.78 -15.89
CA ASP A 10 -10.41 -15.03 -15.63
C ASP A 10 -9.15 -15.15 -16.49
N HIS A 11 -9.14 -14.60 -17.71
CA HIS A 11 -7.95 -14.62 -18.56
C HIS A 11 -6.81 -13.74 -17.99
N VAL A 12 -7.17 -12.62 -17.34
CA VAL A 12 -6.20 -11.75 -16.67
C VAL A 12 -5.62 -12.44 -15.44
N VAL A 13 -6.46 -13.16 -14.69
CA VAL A 13 -6.02 -14.01 -13.59
C VAL A 13 -5.02 -15.05 -14.10
N GLU A 14 -5.34 -15.80 -15.16
CA GLU A 14 -4.44 -16.80 -15.73
C GLU A 14 -3.08 -16.20 -16.15
N LEU A 15 -3.08 -15.01 -16.75
CA LEU A 15 -1.85 -14.31 -17.14
C LEU A 15 -1.04 -13.81 -15.94
N LEU A 16 -1.68 -13.28 -14.91
CA LEU A 16 -1.01 -12.80 -13.69
C LEU A 16 -0.41 -13.96 -12.89
N TRP A 17 -1.11 -15.09 -12.82
CA TRP A 17 -0.78 -16.23 -11.96
C TRP A 17 -0.01 -17.34 -12.67
N ARG A 18 0.43 -17.09 -13.91
CA ARG A 18 1.28 -18.02 -14.65
C ARG A 18 2.64 -18.18 -13.98
N ALA A 19 3.24 -19.36 -14.12
CA ALA A 19 4.63 -19.54 -13.76
C ALA A 19 5.53 -18.70 -14.71
N PRO A 20 6.56 -18.01 -14.20
CA PRO A 20 7.50 -17.28 -15.04
C PRO A 20 8.19 -18.25 -16.01
N GLU A 21 8.48 -17.78 -17.23
CA GLU A 21 9.18 -18.61 -18.21
C GLU A 21 10.60 -18.91 -17.69
N ALA A 22 10.91 -20.18 -17.44
CA ALA A 22 12.18 -20.63 -16.87
C ALA A 22 13.42 -20.30 -17.74
N ARG A 23 13.24 -19.87 -18.99
CA ARG A 23 14.32 -19.47 -19.89
C ARG A 23 13.86 -18.36 -20.83
N PRO A 24 14.58 -17.22 -20.92
CA PRO A 24 14.24 -16.16 -21.86
C PRO A 24 14.34 -16.70 -23.29
N ARG A 25 13.18 -16.84 -23.96
CA ARG A 25 13.12 -17.24 -25.36
C ARG A 25 13.62 -16.09 -26.24
N PRO A 26 14.47 -16.33 -27.25
CA PRO A 26 14.77 -15.32 -28.26
C PRO A 26 13.49 -15.04 -29.06
N GLY A 27 12.82 -13.92 -28.77
CA GLY A 27 11.56 -13.56 -29.40
C GLY A 27 10.68 -12.64 -28.55
N LEU A 28 9.46 -12.44 -29.01
CA LEU A 28 8.42 -11.74 -28.25
C LEU A 28 7.93 -12.65 -27.12
N SER A 29 7.95 -12.14 -25.89
CA SER A 29 7.39 -12.80 -24.71
C SER A 29 6.58 -11.80 -23.91
N LEU A 30 5.65 -12.29 -23.08
CA LEU A 30 4.83 -11.41 -22.26
C LEU A 30 5.70 -10.57 -21.29
N ASP A 31 6.75 -11.13 -20.70
CA ASP A 31 7.63 -10.38 -19.79
C ASP A 31 8.36 -9.24 -20.51
N ARG A 32 8.73 -9.44 -21.79
CA ARG A 32 9.30 -8.36 -22.62
C ARG A 32 8.27 -7.28 -22.94
N ILE A 33 7.01 -7.67 -23.20
CA ILE A 33 5.91 -6.73 -23.44
C ILE A 33 5.63 -5.90 -22.19
N VAL A 34 5.54 -6.55 -21.02
CA VAL A 34 5.31 -5.90 -19.74
C VAL A 34 6.43 -4.93 -19.41
N ARG A 35 7.70 -5.36 -19.53
CA ARG A 35 8.86 -4.48 -19.30
C ARG A 35 8.87 -3.26 -20.22
N ALA A 36 8.62 -3.45 -21.52
CA ALA A 36 8.54 -2.34 -22.46
C ALA A 36 7.36 -1.39 -22.14
N GLY A 37 6.25 -1.93 -21.61
CA GLY A 37 5.13 -1.14 -21.11
C GLY A 37 5.51 -0.28 -19.89
N VAL A 38 6.21 -0.86 -18.91
CA VAL A 38 6.74 -0.14 -17.74
C VAL A 38 7.69 0.98 -18.17
N GLU A 39 8.69 0.67 -19.00
CA GLU A 39 9.65 1.67 -19.49
C GLU A 39 8.96 2.83 -20.24
N LEU A 40 7.92 2.53 -21.02
CA LEU A 40 7.16 3.55 -21.75
C LEU A 40 6.32 4.41 -20.78
N ALA A 41 5.70 3.80 -19.79
CA ALA A 41 4.90 4.51 -18.79
C ALA A 41 5.78 5.34 -17.83
N ASP A 42 6.99 4.89 -17.51
CA ASP A 42 7.98 5.67 -16.76
C ASP A 42 8.41 6.93 -17.52
N ALA A 43 8.58 6.81 -18.85
CA ALA A 43 9.03 7.92 -19.69
C ALA A 43 7.91 8.90 -20.07
N GLU A 44 6.71 8.40 -20.38
CA GLU A 44 5.63 9.20 -20.99
C GLU A 44 4.35 9.27 -20.14
N GLY A 45 4.33 8.62 -18.98
CA GLY A 45 3.13 8.45 -18.16
C GLY A 45 2.13 7.44 -18.76
N LEU A 46 1.07 7.14 -18.01
CA LEU A 46 0.10 6.13 -18.44
C LEU A 46 -0.70 6.57 -19.68
N ALA A 47 -0.90 7.87 -19.85
CA ALA A 47 -1.53 8.47 -21.04
C ALA A 47 -0.70 8.26 -22.32
N GLY A 48 0.61 8.15 -22.20
CA GLY A 48 1.52 7.85 -23.32
C GLY A 48 1.48 6.40 -23.78
N LEU A 49 0.98 5.48 -22.94
CA LEU A 49 0.98 4.03 -23.18
C LEU A 49 -0.09 3.62 -24.21
N SER A 50 0.35 2.97 -25.29
CA SER A 50 -0.55 2.31 -26.26
C SER A 50 0.05 1.01 -26.77
N MET A 51 -0.80 0.05 -27.15
CA MET A 51 -0.37 -1.23 -27.73
C MET A 51 0.52 -1.05 -28.96
N ARG A 52 0.26 -0.01 -29.76
CA ARG A 52 1.06 0.34 -30.94
C ARG A 52 2.47 0.76 -30.58
N LYS A 53 2.63 1.71 -29.64
CA LYS A 53 3.96 2.19 -29.21
C LYS A 53 4.79 1.08 -28.57
N VAL A 54 4.17 0.19 -27.79
CA VAL A 54 4.86 -0.97 -27.22
C VAL A 54 5.36 -1.91 -28.33
N ALA A 55 4.54 -2.15 -29.35
CA ALA A 55 4.92 -2.98 -30.49
C ALA A 55 6.08 -2.34 -31.30
N GLU A 56 5.99 -1.04 -31.59
CA GLU A 56 7.03 -0.26 -32.27
C GLU A 56 8.36 -0.30 -31.50
N ARG A 57 8.34 -0.08 -30.18
CA ARG A 57 9.53 -0.16 -29.30
C ARG A 57 10.19 -1.55 -29.34
N LEU A 58 9.39 -2.61 -29.45
CA LEU A 58 9.88 -3.99 -29.48
C LEU A 58 10.25 -4.48 -30.90
N GLY A 59 9.94 -3.72 -31.95
CA GLY A 59 10.16 -4.13 -33.35
C GLY A 59 9.17 -5.20 -33.84
N PHE A 60 7.97 -5.26 -33.28
CA PHE A 60 6.92 -6.21 -33.66
C PHE A 60 5.64 -5.50 -34.11
N THR A 61 4.71 -6.25 -34.71
CA THR A 61 3.38 -5.75 -35.04
C THR A 61 2.45 -5.78 -33.82
N THR A 62 1.49 -4.86 -33.74
CA THR A 62 0.48 -4.86 -32.65
C THR A 62 -0.29 -6.18 -32.57
N MET A 63 -0.60 -6.79 -33.73
CA MET A 63 -1.23 -8.11 -33.80
C MET A 63 -0.39 -9.21 -33.12
N SER A 64 0.93 -9.06 -33.09
CA SER A 64 1.78 -10.02 -32.38
C SER A 64 1.68 -9.89 -30.87
N LEU A 65 1.50 -8.68 -30.35
CA LEU A 65 1.30 -8.45 -28.91
C LEU A 65 -0.04 -9.01 -28.42
N TYR A 66 -1.11 -8.87 -29.23
CA TYR A 66 -2.44 -9.36 -28.86
C TYR A 66 -2.53 -10.88 -28.65
N ARG A 67 -1.54 -11.65 -29.13
CA ARG A 67 -1.43 -13.09 -28.81
C ARG A 67 -0.97 -13.36 -27.38
N HIS A 68 -0.35 -12.39 -26.73
CA HIS A 68 0.20 -12.52 -25.37
C HIS A 68 -0.63 -11.76 -24.34
N VAL A 69 -1.18 -10.61 -24.71
CA VAL A 69 -1.99 -9.78 -23.83
C VAL A 69 -3.22 -9.25 -24.58
N PRO A 70 -4.45 -9.43 -24.07
CA PRO A 70 -5.67 -9.10 -24.82
C PRO A 70 -5.81 -7.61 -25.15
N GLY A 71 -5.22 -6.73 -24.35
CA GLY A 71 -5.44 -5.31 -24.45
C GLY A 71 -4.57 -4.48 -23.54
N ARG A 72 -4.76 -3.16 -23.65
CA ARG A 72 -4.02 -2.16 -22.86
C ARG A 72 -4.32 -2.31 -21.38
N GLU A 73 -5.58 -2.47 -20.97
CA GLU A 73 -5.93 -2.57 -19.56
C GLU A 73 -5.29 -3.79 -18.88
N GLN A 74 -5.30 -4.94 -19.56
CA GLN A 74 -4.65 -6.16 -19.08
C GLN A 74 -3.13 -6.01 -19.03
N LEU A 75 -2.55 -5.28 -19.98
CA LEU A 75 -1.13 -4.93 -19.93
C LEU A 75 -0.83 -4.06 -18.70
N VAL A 76 -1.69 -3.08 -18.38
CA VAL A 76 -1.54 -2.25 -17.18
C VAL A 76 -1.64 -3.09 -15.90
N ASP A 77 -2.56 -4.05 -15.82
CA ASP A 77 -2.65 -4.97 -14.68
C ASP A 77 -1.35 -5.77 -14.48
N LEU A 78 -0.78 -6.30 -15.56
CA LEU A 78 0.48 -7.04 -15.54
C LEU A 78 1.68 -6.13 -15.21
N MET A 79 1.69 -4.89 -15.70
CA MET A 79 2.71 -3.89 -15.36
C MET A 79 2.68 -3.55 -13.88
N CYS A 80 1.49 -3.29 -13.31
CA CYS A 80 1.31 -3.01 -11.89
C CYS A 80 1.85 -4.16 -11.01
N ASP A 81 1.53 -5.41 -11.36
CA ASP A 81 2.02 -6.55 -10.61
C ASP A 81 3.53 -6.77 -10.78
N ALA A 82 4.07 -6.54 -11.99
CA ALA A 82 5.51 -6.67 -12.24
C ALA A 82 6.33 -5.69 -11.38
N VAL A 83 5.93 -4.41 -11.31
CA VAL A 83 6.64 -3.42 -10.49
C VAL A 83 6.41 -3.66 -8.98
N ALA A 84 5.26 -4.20 -8.57
CA ALA A 84 5.06 -4.63 -7.19
C ALA A 84 6.11 -5.68 -6.76
N GLY A 85 6.55 -6.53 -7.69
CA GLY A 85 7.62 -7.51 -7.49
C GLY A 85 8.98 -6.91 -7.12
N GLU A 86 9.26 -5.65 -7.48
CA GLU A 86 10.51 -4.98 -7.11
C GLU A 86 10.65 -4.78 -5.60
N THR A 87 9.53 -4.62 -4.90
CA THR A 87 9.49 -4.45 -3.44
C THR A 87 9.82 -5.73 -2.67
N ALA A 88 9.88 -6.89 -3.34
CA ALA A 88 10.32 -8.14 -2.72
C ALA A 88 11.81 -8.08 -2.37
N ILE A 89 12.60 -7.32 -3.15
CA ILE A 89 14.07 -7.24 -3.04
C ILE A 89 14.51 -6.46 -1.78
N THR A 90 13.65 -5.57 -1.26
CA THR A 90 13.96 -4.69 -0.12
C THR A 90 13.32 -5.13 1.21
N GLY A 91 12.51 -6.20 1.21
CA GLY A 91 11.55 -6.49 2.28
C GLY A 91 12.06 -7.17 3.56
N ASP A 92 13.30 -7.67 3.58
CA ASP A 92 13.88 -8.36 4.74
C ASP A 92 14.61 -7.43 5.72
N ALA A 93 14.63 -6.12 5.45
CA ALA A 93 15.38 -5.15 6.25
C ALA A 93 14.63 -4.59 7.48
N GLY A 94 13.42 -5.09 7.77
CA GLY A 94 12.65 -4.66 8.93
C GLY A 94 13.29 -5.18 10.23
N GLY A 95 13.68 -4.27 11.12
CA GLY A 95 14.14 -4.63 12.47
C GLY A 95 13.06 -5.36 13.28
N ASP A 96 13.38 -5.67 14.53
CA ASP A 96 12.47 -6.42 15.41
C ASP A 96 11.18 -5.62 15.71
N GLY A 97 10.02 -6.24 15.46
CA GLY A 97 8.70 -5.72 15.85
C GLY A 97 7.78 -5.32 14.70
N TRP A 98 6.48 -5.21 15.00
CA TRP A 98 5.45 -4.90 14.01
C TRP A 98 5.66 -3.54 13.34
N ARG A 99 6.11 -2.54 14.11
CA ARG A 99 6.27 -1.16 13.66
C ARG A 99 7.33 -1.06 12.57
N ALA A 100 8.54 -1.57 12.83
CA ALA A 100 9.65 -1.53 11.88
C ALA A 100 9.33 -2.30 10.58
N ARG A 101 8.66 -3.46 10.71
CA ARG A 101 8.24 -4.27 9.55
C ARG A 101 7.19 -3.55 8.70
N LEU A 102 6.19 -2.92 9.32
CA LEU A 102 5.16 -2.17 8.60
C LEU A 102 5.74 -0.91 7.95
N GLU A 103 6.58 -0.17 8.68
CA GLU A 103 7.28 1.03 8.19
C GLU A 103 8.13 0.72 6.96
N ALA A 104 8.90 -0.38 6.98
CA ALA A 104 9.70 -0.83 5.84
C ALA A 104 8.83 -1.15 4.60
N CYS A 105 7.68 -1.79 4.79
CA CYS A 105 6.72 -2.06 3.71
C CYS A 105 6.16 -0.76 3.12
N VAL A 106 5.78 0.19 3.99
CA VAL A 106 5.22 1.48 3.59
C VAL A 106 6.24 2.32 2.83
N ARG A 107 7.47 2.44 3.34
CA ARG A 107 8.57 3.13 2.63
C ARG A 107 8.93 2.47 1.30
N SER A 108 8.93 1.14 1.23
CA SER A 108 9.16 0.44 -0.05
C SER A 108 8.05 0.76 -1.06
N GLY A 109 6.79 0.82 -0.61
CA GLY A 109 5.65 1.20 -1.44
C GLY A 109 5.69 2.67 -1.90
N TRP A 110 6.24 3.56 -1.07
CA TRP A 110 6.48 4.96 -1.40
C TRP A 110 7.57 5.13 -2.46
N GLU A 111 8.73 4.50 -2.26
CA GLU A 111 9.82 4.52 -3.24
C GLU A 111 9.41 3.94 -4.59
N LEU A 112 8.55 2.91 -4.58
CA LEU A 112 8.00 2.35 -5.81
C LEU A 112 7.15 3.39 -6.57
N ARG A 113 6.30 4.17 -5.89
CA ARG A 113 5.48 5.23 -6.50
C ARG A 113 6.32 6.41 -6.97
N ARG A 114 7.41 6.73 -6.28
CA ARG A 114 8.39 7.73 -6.73
C ARG A 114 9.09 7.30 -8.02
N ARG A 115 9.46 6.01 -8.13
CA ARG A 115 10.07 5.43 -9.34
C ARG A 115 9.09 5.30 -10.50
N HIS A 116 7.83 4.93 -10.21
CA HIS A 116 6.78 4.68 -11.19
C HIS A 116 5.53 5.55 -10.92
N PRO A 117 5.56 6.88 -11.17
CA PRO A 117 4.44 7.77 -10.85
C PRO A 117 3.11 7.42 -11.53
N TRP A 118 3.15 6.70 -12.65
CA TRP A 118 1.97 6.23 -13.38
C TRP A 118 1.14 5.21 -12.59
N LEU A 119 1.70 4.57 -11.55
CA LEU A 119 0.96 3.68 -10.65
C LEU A 119 -0.25 4.37 -10.01
N THR A 120 -0.12 5.66 -9.70
CA THR A 120 -1.21 6.45 -9.12
C THR A 120 -2.37 6.63 -10.11
N GLU A 121 -2.08 6.72 -11.41
CA GLU A 121 -3.09 6.82 -12.47
C GLU A 121 -3.81 5.49 -12.72
N ALA A 122 -3.12 4.38 -12.49
CA ALA A 122 -3.68 3.05 -12.71
C ALA A 122 -4.81 2.71 -11.72
N ARG A 123 -5.07 3.51 -10.69
CA ARG A 123 -6.01 3.18 -9.60
C ARG A 123 -7.50 3.13 -9.99
N GLY A 124 -7.87 3.56 -11.19
CA GLY A 124 -9.25 3.56 -11.68
C GLY A 124 -9.74 2.19 -12.17
N GLY A 125 -10.12 1.26 -11.28
CA GLY A 125 -10.82 0.03 -11.68
C GLY A 125 -10.80 -1.11 -10.65
N ARG A 126 -11.75 -2.05 -10.76
CA ARG A 126 -11.74 -3.34 -10.03
C ARG A 126 -10.64 -4.26 -10.59
N ARG A 127 -9.37 -3.87 -10.44
CA ARG A 127 -8.24 -4.66 -10.92
C ARG A 127 -8.09 -5.95 -10.12
N VAL A 128 -7.76 -7.03 -10.82
CA VAL A 128 -7.44 -8.31 -10.22
C VAL A 128 -6.01 -8.22 -9.67
N PRO A 129 -5.77 -8.48 -8.36
CA PRO A 129 -4.42 -8.47 -7.84
C PRO A 129 -3.65 -9.68 -8.34
N GLY A 130 -2.43 -9.45 -8.82
CA GLY A 130 -1.49 -10.51 -9.16
C GLY A 130 -0.71 -11.04 -7.95
N PRO A 131 0.15 -12.04 -8.16
CA PRO A 131 0.89 -12.71 -7.10
C PRO A 131 1.83 -11.77 -6.34
N HIS A 132 2.52 -10.83 -7.01
CA HIS A 132 3.43 -9.92 -6.31
C HIS A 132 2.67 -8.89 -5.49
N THR A 133 1.56 -8.37 -6.02
CA THR A 133 0.67 -7.44 -5.31
C THR A 133 0.13 -8.08 -4.04
N LEU A 134 -0.32 -9.34 -4.11
CA LEU A 134 -0.75 -10.08 -2.92
C LEU A 134 0.40 -10.40 -1.98
N ALA A 135 1.61 -10.69 -2.47
CA ALA A 135 2.76 -10.92 -1.60
C ALA A 135 3.14 -9.66 -0.81
N VAL A 136 3.01 -8.46 -1.40
CA VAL A 136 3.14 -7.18 -0.67
C VAL A 136 2.08 -7.06 0.42
N TYR A 137 0.82 -7.33 0.07
CA TYR A 137 -0.29 -7.25 1.00
C TYR A 137 -0.16 -8.25 2.16
N GLU A 138 0.21 -9.50 1.87
CA GLU A 138 0.48 -10.55 2.85
C GLU A 138 1.61 -10.15 3.82
N ARG A 139 2.70 -9.55 3.31
CA ARG A 139 3.78 -9.04 4.17
C ARG A 139 3.30 -7.95 5.12
N MET A 140 2.47 -7.02 4.65
CA MET A 140 1.90 -5.98 5.51
C MET A 140 0.95 -6.57 6.56
N LEU A 141 0.10 -7.51 6.18
CA LEU A 141 -0.78 -8.22 7.12
C LEU A 141 0.06 -8.98 8.17
N GLY A 142 1.06 -9.74 7.74
CA GLY A 142 1.96 -10.49 8.60
C GLY A 142 2.83 -9.62 9.51
N ALA A 143 3.01 -8.34 9.21
CA ALA A 143 3.68 -7.39 10.10
C ALA A 143 2.82 -7.08 11.33
N VAL A 144 1.50 -6.99 11.19
CA VAL A 144 0.57 -6.58 12.25
C VAL A 144 -0.27 -7.71 12.84
N ALA A 145 -0.32 -8.89 12.20
CA ALA A 145 -1.21 -9.99 12.59
C ALA A 145 -1.00 -10.47 14.04
N ASP A 146 0.23 -10.44 14.54
CA ASP A 146 0.58 -10.95 15.88
C ASP A 146 0.47 -9.89 17.00
N THR A 147 -0.04 -8.69 16.69
CA THR A 147 -0.19 -7.58 17.66
C THR A 147 -1.39 -7.72 18.59
N GLY A 148 -2.21 -8.77 18.40
CA GLY A 148 -3.41 -9.01 19.21
C GLY A 148 -4.65 -8.21 18.76
N LEU A 149 -4.54 -7.43 17.68
CA LEU A 149 -5.69 -6.80 17.03
C LEU A 149 -6.65 -7.85 16.44
N PRO A 150 -7.98 -7.61 16.47
CA PRO A 150 -8.94 -8.40 15.72
C PRO A 150 -8.65 -8.39 14.21
N PRO A 151 -8.99 -9.47 13.46
CA PRO A 151 -8.71 -9.54 12.02
C PRO A 151 -9.24 -8.37 11.20
N ALA A 152 -10.41 -7.83 11.56
CA ALA A 152 -10.97 -6.65 10.88
C ALA A 152 -10.13 -5.39 11.10
N GLU A 153 -9.53 -5.22 12.29
CA GLU A 153 -8.64 -4.09 12.59
C GLU A 153 -7.30 -4.24 11.88
N VAL A 154 -6.77 -5.46 11.78
CA VAL A 154 -5.57 -5.76 10.96
C VAL A 154 -5.77 -5.30 9.51
N ILE A 155 -6.89 -5.69 8.89
CA ILE A 155 -7.23 -5.27 7.52
C ILE A 155 -7.40 -3.75 7.44
N ALA A 156 -8.06 -3.14 8.42
CA ALA A 156 -8.26 -1.70 8.46
C ALA A 156 -6.94 -0.92 8.58
N VAL A 157 -6.00 -1.39 9.40
CA VAL A 157 -4.66 -0.80 9.57
C VAL A 157 -3.87 -0.87 8.27
N VAL A 158 -3.80 -2.05 7.63
CA VAL A 158 -3.09 -2.19 6.35
C VAL A 158 -3.73 -1.33 5.26
N GLY A 159 -5.06 -1.29 5.20
CA GLY A 159 -5.78 -0.42 4.28
C GLY A 159 -5.55 1.07 4.54
N LEU A 160 -5.43 1.47 5.81
CA LEU A 160 -5.15 2.86 6.21
C LEU A 160 -3.78 3.31 5.71
N VAL A 161 -2.72 2.55 6.00
CA VAL A 161 -1.36 2.90 5.55
C VAL A 161 -1.23 2.82 4.03
N GLY A 162 -1.91 1.86 3.38
CA GLY A 162 -1.94 1.78 1.91
C GLY A 162 -2.57 3.03 1.28
N ARG A 163 -3.72 3.48 1.82
CA ARG A 163 -4.38 4.72 1.36
C ARG A 163 -3.54 5.96 1.61
N PHE A 164 -2.78 6.01 2.71
CA PHE A 164 -1.87 7.10 2.99
C PHE A 164 -0.79 7.24 1.90
N VAL A 165 -0.07 6.15 1.60
CA VAL A 165 0.96 6.15 0.54
C VAL A 165 0.37 6.57 -0.81
N ASP A 166 -0.83 6.08 -1.10
CA ASP A 166 -1.58 6.41 -2.29
C ASP A 166 -1.97 7.89 -2.40
N SER A 167 -2.33 8.52 -1.28
CA SER A 167 -2.64 9.95 -1.22
C SER A 167 -1.39 10.81 -1.41
N GLU A 168 -0.29 10.47 -0.74
CA GLU A 168 0.99 11.19 -0.92
C GLU A 168 1.49 11.10 -2.37
N ALA A 169 1.32 9.93 -3.01
CA ALA A 169 1.75 9.73 -4.38
C ALA A 169 0.87 10.46 -5.41
N LEU A 170 -0.38 10.78 -5.05
CA LEU A 170 -1.23 11.64 -5.85
C LEU A 170 -0.72 13.08 -5.84
N LEU A 171 -0.40 13.61 -4.67
CA LEU A 171 0.18 14.95 -4.55
C LEU A 171 1.49 15.06 -5.32
N LEU A 172 2.40 14.08 -5.15
CA LEU A 172 3.65 14.04 -5.90
C LEU A 172 3.43 14.06 -7.42
N LEU A 173 2.46 13.29 -7.92
CA LEU A 173 2.13 13.25 -9.34
C LEU A 173 1.55 14.59 -9.83
N GLU A 174 0.68 15.21 -9.04
CA GLU A 174 0.05 16.50 -9.36
C GLU A 174 1.08 17.63 -9.42
N SER A 175 1.97 17.73 -8.42
CA SER A 175 3.07 18.70 -8.42
C SER A 175 3.98 18.48 -9.63
N ALA A 176 4.44 17.25 -9.88
CA ALA A 176 5.28 16.96 -11.05
C ALA A 176 4.60 17.28 -12.40
N ARG A 177 3.28 17.17 -12.49
CA ARG A 177 2.50 17.58 -13.67
C ARG A 177 2.32 19.08 -13.78
N ALA A 178 2.15 19.77 -12.67
CA ALA A 178 2.10 21.23 -12.64
C ALA A 178 3.42 21.79 -13.16
N GLU A 179 4.54 21.34 -12.59
CA GLU A 179 5.89 21.75 -12.98
C GLU A 179 6.20 21.47 -14.45
N ARG A 180 5.88 20.26 -14.96
CA ARG A 180 6.09 19.95 -16.39
C ARG A 180 5.28 20.85 -17.34
N ARG A 181 4.10 21.33 -16.92
CA ARG A 181 3.24 22.19 -17.74
C ARG A 181 3.62 23.66 -17.65
N SER A 182 3.98 24.14 -16.45
CA SER A 182 4.29 25.54 -16.18
C SER A 182 5.77 25.88 -16.41
N GLY A 183 6.67 24.89 -16.26
CA GLY A 183 8.11 25.10 -16.17
C GLY A 183 8.58 25.72 -14.84
N VAL A 184 7.68 25.86 -13.85
CA VAL A 184 7.93 26.51 -12.56
C VAL A 184 7.81 25.47 -11.46
N SER A 185 8.80 25.42 -10.57
CA SER A 185 8.79 24.52 -9.41
C SER A 185 7.65 24.86 -8.44
N ASP A 186 7.23 23.90 -7.61
CA ASP A 186 6.19 24.17 -6.61
C ASP A 186 6.63 25.27 -5.60
N GLU A 187 7.92 25.26 -5.21
CA GLU A 187 8.53 26.28 -4.34
C GLU A 187 8.47 27.68 -4.96
N ASP A 188 8.92 27.83 -6.22
CA ASP A 188 8.88 29.11 -6.92
C ASP A 188 7.43 29.59 -7.14
N TRP A 189 6.52 28.64 -7.39
CA TRP A 189 5.10 28.93 -7.62
C TRP A 189 4.41 29.45 -6.37
N TRP A 190 4.78 28.94 -5.18
CA TRP A 190 4.31 29.47 -3.90
C TRP A 190 5.03 30.76 -3.48
N GLY A 191 6.33 30.88 -3.73
CA GLY A 191 7.13 32.06 -3.41
C GLY A 191 6.73 33.32 -4.19
N GLY A 192 6.23 33.18 -5.42
CA GLY A 192 5.82 34.31 -6.26
C GLY A 192 4.44 34.93 -5.96
N ARG A 193 3.84 34.67 -4.79
CA ARG A 193 2.44 35.03 -4.47
C ARG A 193 2.24 36.18 -3.47
N ASP A 194 2.98 37.26 -3.64
CA ASP A 194 2.84 38.47 -2.80
C ASP A 194 1.41 39.00 -2.68
N ALA A 195 0.64 38.97 -3.77
CA ALA A 195 -0.76 39.39 -3.78
C ALA A 195 -1.72 38.46 -2.99
N LEU A 196 -1.34 37.20 -2.75
CA LEU A 196 -2.07 36.32 -1.83
C LEU A 196 -1.78 36.72 -0.39
N PHE A 197 -0.54 37.11 -0.08
CA PHE A 197 -0.13 37.53 1.27
C PHE A 197 -0.89 38.75 1.75
N GLU A 198 -1.14 39.72 0.87
CA GLU A 198 -1.96 40.90 1.18
C GLU A 198 -3.39 40.54 1.62
N ARG A 199 -3.92 39.37 1.26
CA ARG A 199 -5.26 38.89 1.62
C ARG A 199 -5.29 37.94 2.81
N LEU A 200 -4.13 37.51 3.32
CA LEU A 200 -4.09 36.57 4.45
C LEU A 200 -4.67 37.17 5.73
N HIS A 201 -4.69 38.49 5.89
CA HIS A 201 -5.22 39.20 7.06
C HIS A 201 -6.69 38.83 7.39
N ASP A 202 -7.49 38.41 6.41
CA ASP A 202 -8.85 37.91 6.60
C ASP A 202 -8.89 36.52 7.29
N TYR A 203 -7.74 35.84 7.39
CA TYR A 203 -7.56 34.49 7.91
C TYR A 203 -6.59 34.50 9.10
N PRO A 204 -7.06 34.81 10.33
CA PRO A 204 -6.19 35.13 11.47
C PRO A 204 -5.30 33.97 11.90
N THR A 205 -5.79 32.72 11.87
CA THR A 205 -4.97 31.55 12.22
C THR A 205 -3.85 31.32 11.21
N LEU A 206 -4.14 31.46 9.92
CA LEU A 206 -3.15 31.27 8.86
C LEU A 206 -2.10 32.38 8.88
N THR A 207 -2.54 33.62 9.07
CA THR A 207 -1.63 34.77 9.27
C THR A 207 -0.69 34.54 10.44
N ARG A 208 -1.22 34.14 11.61
CA ARG A 208 -0.39 33.87 12.79
C ARG A 208 0.65 32.78 12.53
N LEU A 209 0.26 31.65 11.95
CA LEU A 209 1.18 30.55 11.65
C LEU A 209 2.23 30.94 10.61
N TRP A 210 1.85 31.75 9.62
CA TRP A 210 2.75 32.30 8.62
C TRP A 210 3.78 33.24 9.25
N GLU A 211 3.34 34.21 10.06
CA GLU A 211 4.21 35.15 10.77
C GLU A 211 5.16 34.45 11.76
N GLU A 212 4.74 33.32 12.32
CA GLU A 212 5.58 32.44 13.15
C GLU A 212 6.56 31.58 12.33
N GLY A 213 6.62 31.73 11.00
CA GLY A 213 7.53 31.01 10.11
C GLY A 213 7.09 29.57 9.82
N GLY A 214 5.81 29.24 10.01
CA GLY A 214 5.27 27.89 9.86
C GLY A 214 5.40 27.29 8.45
N PHE A 215 5.76 28.10 7.45
CA PHE A 215 5.99 27.68 6.06
C PHE A 215 7.45 27.81 5.62
N ASP A 216 8.35 28.34 6.47
CA ASP A 216 9.75 28.59 6.11
C ASP A 216 10.56 27.29 5.98
N ARG A 217 10.15 26.26 6.73
CA ARG A 217 10.77 24.92 6.74
C ARG A 217 9.67 23.88 6.90
N PRO A 218 8.89 23.57 5.84
CA PRO A 218 7.83 22.59 5.92
C PRO A 218 8.41 21.21 6.28
N GLU A 219 7.68 20.49 7.14
CA GLU A 219 7.96 19.08 7.40
C GLU A 219 7.76 18.26 6.11
N ASP A 220 8.52 17.17 5.94
CA ASP A 220 8.24 16.22 4.87
C ASP A 220 6.86 15.57 5.12
N PRO A 221 5.87 15.77 4.23
CA PRO A 221 4.50 15.31 4.48
C PRO A 221 4.39 13.79 4.64
N PHE A 222 5.23 13.04 3.90
CA PHE A 222 5.24 11.59 3.97
C PHE A 222 5.83 11.10 5.30
N GLU A 223 7.00 11.60 5.71
CA GLU A 223 7.62 11.18 6.96
C GLU A 223 6.82 11.63 8.18
N PHE A 224 6.28 12.86 8.16
CA PHE A 224 5.39 13.33 9.22
C PHE A 224 4.12 12.47 9.32
N GLY A 225 3.43 12.26 8.20
CA GLY A 225 2.20 11.48 8.16
C GLY A 225 2.41 10.02 8.56
N LEU A 226 3.49 9.39 8.08
CA LEU A 226 3.84 8.01 8.43
C LEU A 226 4.09 7.87 9.94
N ALA A 227 4.89 8.77 10.52
CA ALA A 227 5.18 8.74 11.94
C ALA A 227 3.89 8.87 12.78
N ARG A 228 3.02 9.84 12.46
CA ARG A 228 1.75 10.04 13.17
C ARG A 228 0.79 8.86 13.03
N LEU A 229 0.71 8.24 11.85
CA LEU A 229 -0.11 7.06 11.63
C LEU A 229 0.38 5.86 12.46
N LEU A 230 1.69 5.61 12.46
CA LEU A 230 2.28 4.53 13.25
C LEU A 230 2.11 4.76 14.75
N ASP A 231 2.26 6.00 15.22
CA ASP A 231 2.01 6.38 16.63
C ASP A 231 0.54 6.11 17.03
N GLY A 232 -0.41 6.43 16.15
CA GLY A 232 -1.83 6.14 16.39
C GLY A 232 -2.16 4.65 16.40
N ILE A 233 -1.55 3.85 15.52
CA ILE A 233 -1.70 2.39 15.49
C ILE A 233 -1.08 1.77 16.74
N GLU A 234 0.07 2.27 17.19
CA GLU A 234 0.73 1.83 18.41
C GLU A 234 -0.16 2.06 19.63
N LEU A 235 -0.77 3.24 19.75
CA LEU A 235 -1.73 3.54 20.81
C LEU A 235 -2.93 2.58 20.78
N LEU A 236 -3.49 2.29 19.60
CA LEU A 236 -4.57 1.33 19.44
C LEU A 236 -4.17 -0.06 19.96
N ILE A 237 -2.98 -0.53 19.59
CA ILE A 237 -2.44 -1.82 20.04
C ILE A 237 -2.24 -1.82 21.56
N GLN A 238 -1.68 -0.76 22.14
CA GLN A 238 -1.45 -0.62 23.58
C GLN A 238 -2.76 -0.66 24.38
N GLN A 239 -3.78 0.10 23.96
CA GLN A 239 -5.11 0.10 24.58
C GLN A 239 -5.76 -1.29 24.56
N ARG A 240 -5.52 -2.08 23.50
CA ARG A 240 -6.00 -3.46 23.39
C ARG A 240 -5.29 -4.39 24.37
N TYR A 241 -3.99 -4.22 24.57
CA TYR A 241 -3.26 -4.94 25.59
C TYR A 241 -3.76 -4.60 27.00
N GLU A 242 -3.93 -3.31 27.32
CA GLU A 242 -4.43 -2.86 28.62
C GLU A 242 -5.83 -3.41 28.92
N THR A 243 -6.77 -3.26 27.97
CA THR A 243 -8.14 -3.80 28.11
C THR A 243 -8.14 -5.32 28.30
N ARG A 244 -7.22 -6.03 27.64
CA ARG A 244 -7.09 -7.49 27.77
C ARG A 244 -6.50 -7.90 29.11
N ASP A 245 -5.55 -7.15 29.64
CA ASP A 245 -4.99 -7.39 30.97
C ASP A 245 -6.01 -7.07 32.09
N GLU A 246 -6.77 -5.98 31.96
CA GLU A 246 -7.86 -5.65 32.89
C GLU A 246 -8.95 -6.73 32.90
N ASN A 247 -9.24 -7.32 31.74
CA ASN A 247 -10.19 -8.43 31.59
C ASN A 247 -9.56 -9.82 31.83
N ALA A 248 -8.28 -9.92 32.17
CA ALA A 248 -7.60 -11.20 32.43
C ALA A 248 -7.92 -11.77 33.82
N GLY A 249 -9.20 -11.91 34.12
CA GLY A 249 -9.71 -12.61 35.30
C GLY A 249 -9.99 -14.09 35.03
N CYS A 250 -9.85 -14.92 36.05
CA CYS A 250 -10.24 -16.33 36.00
C CYS A 250 -11.75 -16.41 35.70
N VAL A 251 -12.15 -17.11 34.64
CA VAL A 251 -13.56 -17.21 34.22
C VAL A 251 -14.50 -17.87 35.25
N VAL A 252 -13.96 -18.37 36.36
CA VAL A 252 -14.72 -19.01 37.45
C VAL A 252 -14.79 -18.14 38.70
N CYS A 253 -13.73 -17.38 39.01
CA CYS A 253 -13.62 -16.68 40.29
C CYS A 253 -13.15 -15.22 40.18
N GLY A 254 -12.94 -14.70 38.98
CA GLY A 254 -12.52 -13.32 38.73
C GLY A 254 -11.07 -12.99 39.09
N THR A 255 -10.36 -13.87 39.82
CA THR A 255 -8.97 -13.64 40.22
C THR A 255 -8.06 -13.40 39.02
N PRO A 256 -7.20 -12.37 39.03
CA PRO A 256 -6.24 -12.12 37.95
C PRO A 256 -5.43 -13.38 37.63
N VAL A 257 -5.35 -13.72 36.34
CA VAL A 257 -4.59 -14.88 35.86
C VAL A 257 -3.27 -14.41 35.27
N GLY A 258 -2.16 -14.88 35.82
CA GLY A 258 -0.82 -14.46 35.37
C GLY A 258 -0.59 -14.71 33.88
N ARG A 259 0.07 -13.75 33.22
CA ARG A 259 0.45 -13.81 31.80
C ARG A 259 1.24 -15.08 31.48
N SER A 260 1.03 -15.67 30.30
CA SER A 260 1.97 -16.61 29.70
C SER A 260 2.97 -15.84 28.84
N ALA A 261 4.27 -16.02 29.07
CA ALA A 261 5.35 -15.36 28.30
C ALA A 261 5.33 -15.73 26.80
N SER A 262 4.72 -16.87 26.46
CA SER A 262 4.34 -17.25 25.11
C SER A 262 3.18 -18.25 25.18
N GLY A 263 2.27 -18.21 24.21
CA GLY A 263 1.13 -19.14 24.10
C GLY A 263 -0.25 -18.61 24.52
N ARG A 264 -1.25 -19.51 24.50
CA ARG A 264 -2.66 -19.19 24.75
C ARG A 264 -2.84 -18.70 26.21
N PRO A 265 -3.53 -17.57 26.45
CA PRO A 265 -3.70 -17.01 27.79
C PRO A 265 -4.38 -18.00 28.74
N ARG A 266 -3.90 -18.04 30.00
CA ARG A 266 -4.43 -18.92 31.04
C ARG A 266 -5.87 -18.52 31.38
N THR A 267 -6.82 -19.42 31.13
CA THR A 267 -8.25 -19.17 31.39
C THR A 267 -8.64 -19.36 32.86
N TYR A 268 -7.81 -20.04 33.64
CA TYR A 268 -8.07 -20.40 35.04
C TYR A 268 -6.85 -20.13 35.92
N CYS A 269 -7.09 -19.55 37.10
CA CYS A 269 -6.05 -19.30 38.11
C CYS A 269 -5.50 -20.58 38.75
N SER A 270 -6.26 -21.68 38.73
CA SER A 270 -5.88 -22.95 39.36
C SER A 270 -6.51 -24.17 38.67
N SER A 271 -5.95 -25.36 38.93
CA SER A 271 -6.57 -26.65 38.55
C SER A 271 -7.98 -26.80 39.15
N SER A 272 -8.18 -26.31 40.38
CA SER A 272 -9.48 -26.30 41.06
C SER A 272 -10.53 -25.48 40.31
N CYS A 273 -10.20 -24.28 39.83
CA CYS A 273 -11.12 -23.48 39.02
C CYS A 273 -11.46 -24.17 37.68
N ARG A 274 -10.46 -24.78 37.03
CA ARG A 274 -10.67 -25.56 35.80
C ARG A 274 -11.63 -26.74 36.02
N GLN A 275 -11.49 -27.48 37.12
CA GLN A 275 -12.40 -28.57 37.48
C GLN A 275 -13.82 -28.08 37.83
N ARG A 276 -13.98 -26.89 38.42
CA ARG A 276 -15.31 -26.28 38.67
C ARG A 276 -16.01 -25.90 37.37
N ALA A 277 -15.29 -25.31 36.42
CA ALA A 277 -15.84 -24.99 35.10
C ALA A 277 -16.27 -26.25 34.34
N TYR A 278 -15.45 -27.31 34.37
CA TYR A 278 -15.79 -28.59 33.74
C TYR A 278 -17.06 -29.21 34.33
N ARG A 279 -17.22 -29.20 35.65
CA ARG A 279 -18.43 -29.70 36.33
C ARG A 279 -19.69 -28.94 35.93
N ARG A 280 -19.65 -27.60 35.93
CA ARG A 280 -20.80 -26.77 35.53
C ARG A 280 -21.31 -27.05 34.11
N ARG A 281 -20.41 -27.39 33.17
CA ARG A 281 -20.78 -27.73 31.78
C ARG A 281 -21.40 -29.11 31.61
N ARG A 282 -21.22 -30.02 32.57
CA ARG A 282 -21.85 -31.36 32.55
C ARG A 282 -23.22 -31.41 33.21
N THR A 283 -23.55 -30.38 34.00
CA THR A 283 -24.82 -30.26 34.74
C THR A 283 -25.78 -29.26 34.08
N SER A 284 -25.39 -28.68 32.94
CA SER A 284 -26.19 -27.82 32.07
C SER A 284 -26.48 -28.58 30.78
#